data_AF-A0A3B8L4R1-F1
#
_entry.id   AF-A0A3B8L4R1-F1
#
_cell.length_a   1.000
_cell.length_b   1.000
_cell.length_c   1.000
_cell.angle_alpha   90.00
_cell.angle_beta   90.00
_cell.angle_gamma   90.00
#
_symmetry.space_group_name_H-M   'P 1'
#
loop_
_entity.id
_entity.type
_entity.pdbx_description
1 polymer ?
#
loop_
_entity_poly.entity_id
_entity_poly.type
_entity_poly.pdbx_seq_one_letter_code
_entity_poly.pdbx_strand_id
1 'polypeptide(L)'
;DGNGTVEAPEETVEPAPETSSREDSSDDDDDLPEYEPLTPELVEEEAERGDFMLRWAVVLLAILLGCHGVYQTTTLARTASGQYMAANGLLPPTTDVFSLTATDRNWINLGWGTDLILASLYALPGQDICLTLFAAAMAGLTLGLLVHISRPGLPSWWTSVLA
;
A
#
# COMPACT_ATOMS: atom_id res chain seq x y z
N ASP A 1 69.90 44.95 -31.69
CA ASP A 1 70.61 43.94 -32.50
C ASP A 1 71.24 42.88 -31.63
N GLY A 2 70.95 41.61 -31.89
CA GLY A 2 71.74 40.50 -31.34
C GLY A 2 70.93 39.29 -30.85
N ASN A 3 70.62 38.40 -31.78
CA ASN A 3 70.06 37.05 -31.61
C ASN A 3 70.89 36.15 -30.66
N GLY A 4 70.23 35.25 -29.93
CA GLY A 4 70.89 34.24 -29.09
C GLY A 4 69.96 33.09 -28.69
N THR A 5 69.84 32.11 -29.59
CA THR A 5 69.19 30.81 -29.43
C THR A 5 69.87 29.97 -28.33
N VAL A 6 69.12 29.39 -27.38
CA VAL A 6 69.44 28.06 -26.80
C VAL A 6 68.14 27.38 -26.38
N GLU A 7 67.93 26.17 -26.91
CA GLU A 7 66.85 25.25 -26.63
C GLU A 7 67.40 24.10 -25.73
N ALA A 8 66.59 23.68 -24.75
CA ALA A 8 66.60 22.42 -23.98
C ALA A 8 67.76 22.19 -22.95
N PRO A 9 67.53 21.43 -21.84
CA PRO A 9 66.91 20.10 -21.86
C PRO A 9 65.65 19.94 -20.99
N GLU A 10 64.79 19.02 -21.43
CA GLU A 10 63.78 18.35 -20.63
C GLU A 10 64.43 17.68 -19.41
N GLU A 11 63.99 18.05 -18.21
CA GLU A 11 64.25 17.27 -17.00
C GLU A 11 62.93 16.68 -16.54
N THR A 12 62.73 15.41 -16.91
CA THR A 12 61.65 14.55 -16.45
C THR A 12 61.70 14.44 -14.92
N VAL A 13 60.72 15.03 -14.24
CA VAL A 13 60.47 14.76 -12.82
C VAL A 13 59.12 14.06 -12.73
N GLU A 14 59.16 12.76 -12.44
CA GLU A 14 57.98 11.93 -12.14
C GLU A 14 57.17 12.54 -10.98
N PRO A 15 55.82 12.48 -11.02
CA PRO A 15 55.01 12.95 -9.91
C PRO A 15 55.03 11.92 -8.76
N ALA A 16 55.45 12.37 -7.57
CA ALA A 16 55.24 11.66 -6.31
C ALA A 16 53.78 11.86 -5.81
N PRO A 17 53.24 10.91 -5.03
CA PRO A 17 51.80 10.76 -4.86
C PRO A 17 51.18 11.84 -3.97
N GLU A 18 49.98 12.21 -4.38
CA GLU A 18 48.99 13.06 -3.73
C GLU A 18 48.94 12.87 -2.20
N THR A 19 48.92 13.98 -1.47
CA THR A 19 48.09 14.08 -0.25
C THR A 19 47.90 15.54 0.19
N SER A 20 46.61 15.86 0.37
CA SER A 20 46.06 17.05 1.04
C SER A 20 46.15 18.36 0.24
N SER A 21 45.05 19.08 -0.01
CA SER A 21 43.99 19.42 0.94
C SER A 21 42.73 19.92 0.24
N ARG A 22 41.59 19.57 0.85
CA ARG A 22 40.20 20.07 0.70
C ARG A 22 40.01 21.41 -0.02
N GLU A 23 39.04 21.41 -0.94
CA GLU A 23 38.04 22.42 -1.36
C GLU A 23 37.48 21.83 -2.69
N ASP A 24 36.20 21.72 -3.01
CA ASP A 24 35.03 22.51 -2.65
C ASP A 24 33.79 21.62 -2.82
N SER A 25 32.77 21.93 -2.04
CA SER A 25 31.47 21.27 -2.04
C SER A 25 30.51 22.10 -2.88
N SER A 26 30.43 21.86 -4.19
CA SER A 26 29.38 22.44 -5.05
C SER A 26 29.59 22.03 -6.51
N ASP A 27 29.10 20.86 -6.95
CA ASP A 27 29.01 20.56 -8.39
C ASP A 27 27.91 19.54 -8.75
N ASP A 28 27.01 19.21 -7.81
CA ASP A 28 25.85 18.33 -8.10
C ASP A 28 24.52 19.09 -8.30
N ASP A 29 24.52 20.43 -8.17
CA ASP A 29 23.31 21.25 -8.37
C ASP A 29 23.13 21.74 -9.83
N ASP A 30 24.16 21.64 -10.68
CA ASP A 30 24.16 22.18 -12.05
C ASP A 30 23.65 21.20 -13.13
N ASP A 31 23.31 19.97 -12.76
CA ASP A 31 22.70 18.96 -13.66
C ASP A 31 21.18 18.77 -13.42
N LEU A 32 20.56 19.69 -12.68
CA LEU A 32 19.10 19.73 -12.54
C LEU A 32 18.49 20.42 -13.78
N PRO A 33 17.45 19.84 -14.42
CA PRO A 33 16.80 20.48 -15.55
C PRO A 33 16.28 21.87 -15.16
N GLU A 34 16.38 22.83 -16.09
CA GLU A 34 15.90 24.20 -15.87
C GLU A 34 14.48 24.18 -15.30
N TYR A 35 14.25 24.92 -14.21
CA TYR A 35 12.93 25.02 -13.59
C TYR A 35 11.95 25.64 -14.59
N GLU A 36 11.15 24.78 -15.23
CA GLU A 36 10.07 25.20 -16.11
C GLU A 36 8.93 25.76 -15.25
N PRO A 37 8.51 27.01 -15.45
CA PRO A 37 7.41 27.57 -14.69
C PRO A 37 6.14 26.78 -14.98
N LEU A 38 5.52 26.28 -13.92
CA LEU A 38 4.27 25.54 -13.95
C LEU A 38 3.15 26.42 -14.53
N THR A 39 2.90 26.28 -15.83
CA THR A 39 1.68 26.83 -16.45
C THR A 39 0.45 26.12 -15.87
N PRO A 40 -0.71 26.78 -15.79
CA PRO A 40 -1.89 26.19 -15.15
C PRO A 40 -2.28 24.82 -15.74
N GLU A 41 -2.12 24.64 -17.05
CA GLU A 41 -2.36 23.37 -17.75
C GLU A 41 -1.42 22.24 -17.27
N LEU A 42 -0.13 22.53 -17.05
CA LEU A 42 0.85 21.55 -16.56
C LEU A 42 0.58 21.15 -15.10
N VAL A 43 0.07 22.08 -14.28
CA VAL A 43 -0.31 21.77 -12.89
C VAL A 43 -1.54 20.88 -12.85
N GLU A 44 -2.51 21.11 -13.73
CA GLU A 44 -3.72 20.29 -13.83
C GLU A 44 -3.39 18.84 -14.21
N GLU A 45 -2.52 18.64 -15.20
CA GLU A 45 -2.06 17.30 -15.60
C GLU A 45 -1.31 16.58 -14.45
N GLU A 46 -0.41 17.28 -13.77
CA GLU A 46 0.30 16.74 -12.60
C GLU A 46 -0.68 16.41 -11.46
N ALA A 47 -1.69 17.25 -11.25
CA ALA A 47 -2.68 17.07 -10.21
C ALA A 47 -3.59 15.86 -10.47
N GLU A 48 -3.99 15.62 -11.70
CA GLU A 48 -4.74 14.41 -12.09
C GLU A 48 -3.92 13.14 -11.83
N ARG A 49 -2.63 13.16 -12.20
CA ARG A 49 -1.71 12.05 -11.94
C ARG A 49 -1.51 11.81 -10.45
N GLY A 50 -1.33 12.88 -9.67
CA GLY A 50 -1.16 12.84 -8.23
C GLY A 50 -2.41 12.29 -7.51
N ASP A 51 -3.60 12.69 -7.92
CA ASP A 51 -4.86 12.22 -7.35
C ASP A 51 -5.08 10.72 -7.65
N PHE A 52 -4.76 10.27 -8.86
CA PHE A 52 -4.75 8.84 -9.19
C PHE A 52 -3.77 8.07 -8.30
N MET A 53 -2.53 8.54 -8.18
CA MET A 53 -1.51 7.90 -7.34
C MET A 53 -1.96 7.83 -5.88
N LEU A 54 -2.50 8.92 -5.32
CA LEU A 54 -2.93 8.99 -3.93
C LEU A 54 -4.10 8.06 -3.64
N ARG A 55 -5.09 7.98 -4.54
CA ARG A 55 -6.22 7.04 -4.42
C ARG A 55 -5.73 5.59 -4.31
N TRP A 56 -4.79 5.20 -5.17
CA TRP A 56 -4.23 3.84 -5.12
C TRP A 56 -3.28 3.63 -3.94
N ALA A 57 -2.55 4.66 -3.50
CA ALA A 57 -1.74 4.61 -2.29
C ALA A 57 -2.61 4.36 -1.04
N VAL A 58 -3.78 4.99 -0.95
CA VAL A 58 -4.75 4.77 0.14
C VAL A 58 -5.32 3.35 0.10
N VAL A 59 -5.63 2.81 -1.09
CA VAL A 59 -6.07 1.41 -1.23
C VAL A 59 -4.96 0.45 -0.78
N LEU A 60 -3.72 0.68 -1.19
CA LEU A 60 -2.56 -0.13 -0.77
C LEU A 60 -2.35 -0.03 0.73
N LEU A 61 -2.43 1.17 1.30
CA LEU A 61 -2.34 1.38 2.75
C LEU A 61 -3.42 0.59 3.50
N ALA A 62 -4.66 0.56 2.99
CA ALA A 62 -5.73 -0.21 3.62
C ALA A 62 -5.51 -1.73 3.54
N ILE A 63 -4.91 -2.23 2.46
CA ILE A 63 -4.48 -3.63 2.37
C ILE A 63 -3.44 -3.92 3.45
N LEU A 64 -2.41 -3.07 3.58
CA LEU A 64 -1.38 -3.21 4.62
C LEU A 64 -1.98 -3.16 6.03
N LEU A 65 -2.95 -2.27 6.27
CA LEU A 65 -3.64 -2.18 7.56
C LEU A 65 -4.52 -3.41 7.85
N GLY A 66 -5.09 -4.01 6.80
CA GLY A 66 -5.85 -5.26 6.91
C GLY A 66 -4.97 -6.50 7.10
N CYS A 67 -3.66 -6.41 6.82
CA CYS A 67 -2.68 -7.45 7.12
C CYS A 67 -2.32 -7.47 8.61
N HIS A 68 -3.28 -7.88 9.45
CA HIS A 68 -3.09 -8.05 10.89
C HIS A 68 -3.43 -9.47 11.36
N GLY A 69 -2.82 -9.89 12.46
CA GLY A 69 -3.17 -11.17 13.08
C GLY A 69 -4.60 -11.16 13.64
N VAL A 70 -5.37 -12.22 13.37
CA VAL A 70 -6.74 -12.38 13.87
C VAL A 70 -6.72 -13.03 15.26
N TYR A 71 -6.96 -12.24 16.31
CA TYR A 71 -6.91 -12.72 17.70
C TYR A 71 -8.27 -12.72 18.42
N GLN A 72 -9.35 -12.35 17.73
CA GLN A 72 -10.66 -12.19 18.36
C GLN A 72 -11.37 -13.54 18.51
N THR A 73 -11.85 -13.83 19.73
CA THR A 73 -12.62 -15.05 20.04
C THR A 73 -13.94 -15.13 19.26
N THR A 74 -14.53 -13.97 18.93
CA THR A 74 -15.73 -13.88 18.10
C THR A 74 -15.51 -14.45 16.71
N THR A 75 -14.32 -14.28 16.13
CA THR A 75 -13.99 -14.84 14.81
C THR A 75 -13.89 -16.36 14.88
N LEU A 76 -13.30 -16.89 15.96
CA LEU A 76 -13.24 -18.33 16.19
C LEU A 76 -14.64 -18.95 16.31
N ALA A 77 -15.54 -18.28 17.04
CA ALA A 77 -16.93 -18.71 17.19
C ALA A 77 -17.67 -18.73 15.84
N ARG A 78 -17.45 -17.72 14.98
CA ARG A 78 -18.01 -17.68 13.62
C ARG A 78 -17.43 -18.76 12.69
N THR A 79 -16.14 -19.07 12.83
CA THR A 79 -15.54 -20.18 12.09
C THR A 79 -16.14 -21.51 12.54
N ALA A 80 -16.33 -21.70 13.86
CA ALA A 80 -16.94 -22.92 14.41
C ALA A 80 -18.42 -23.08 13.98
N SER A 81 -19.20 -21.99 13.98
CA SER A 81 -20.57 -22.03 13.44
C SER A 81 -20.57 -22.39 11.96
N GLY A 82 -19.67 -21.81 11.17
CA GLY A 82 -19.52 -22.13 9.75
C GLY A 82 -19.15 -23.59 9.50
N GLN A 83 -18.22 -24.14 10.28
CA GLN A 83 -17.85 -25.57 10.19
C GLN A 83 -19.02 -26.48 10.54
N TYR A 84 -19.79 -26.14 11.58
CA TYR A 84 -20.99 -26.87 11.94
C TYR A 84 -22.03 -26.84 10.82
N MET A 85 -22.29 -25.67 10.23
CA MET A 85 -23.24 -25.53 9.11
C MET A 85 -22.77 -26.26 7.86
N ALA A 86 -21.48 -26.18 7.52
CA ALA A 86 -20.90 -26.92 6.40
C ALA A 86 -21.08 -28.44 6.53
N ALA A 87 -21.04 -28.97 7.75
CA ALA A 87 -21.26 -30.38 8.02
C ALA A 87 -22.75 -30.80 8.05
N ASN A 88 -23.68 -29.87 8.32
CA ASN A 88 -25.08 -30.21 8.64
C ASN A 88 -26.14 -29.60 7.68
N GLY A 89 -25.76 -28.86 6.64
CA GLY A 89 -26.71 -28.43 5.59
C GLY A 89 -26.61 -26.98 5.11
N LEU A 90 -25.46 -26.31 5.28
CA LEU A 90 -25.13 -24.92 4.90
C LEU A 90 -25.96 -23.82 5.59
N LEU A 91 -27.24 -24.06 5.88
CA LEU A 91 -28.11 -23.12 6.58
C LEU A 91 -28.05 -23.32 8.10
N PRO A 92 -28.30 -22.26 8.90
CA PRO A 92 -28.41 -22.39 10.34
C PRO A 92 -29.55 -23.34 10.69
N PRO A 93 -29.35 -24.35 11.55
CA PRO A 93 -30.44 -25.13 12.12
C PRO A 93 -31.32 -24.23 12.99
N THR A 94 -32.55 -24.67 13.26
CA THR A 94 -33.50 -23.89 14.06
C THR A 94 -33.03 -23.74 15.52
N THR A 95 -32.34 -24.72 16.09
CA THR A 95 -31.88 -24.67 17.50
C THR A 95 -30.40 -24.32 17.61
N ASP A 96 -30.04 -23.50 18.59
CA ASP A 96 -28.66 -23.09 18.86
C ASP A 96 -27.88 -24.18 19.60
N VAL A 97 -27.01 -24.88 18.87
CA VAL A 97 -26.16 -25.96 19.39
C VAL A 97 -24.98 -25.47 20.22
N PHE A 98 -24.64 -24.17 20.15
CA PHE A 98 -23.55 -23.59 20.94
C PHE A 98 -24.04 -23.02 22.29
N SER A 99 -25.35 -22.95 22.50
CA SER A 99 -25.96 -22.52 23.76
C SER A 99 -25.91 -23.63 24.81
N LEU A 100 -25.12 -23.44 25.86
CA LEU A 100 -24.99 -24.40 26.97
C LEU A 100 -26.08 -24.25 28.04
N THR A 101 -26.81 -23.13 28.07
CA THR A 101 -27.77 -22.81 29.15
C THR A 101 -29.23 -22.83 28.71
N ALA A 102 -29.48 -22.79 27.40
CA ALA A 102 -30.82 -22.83 26.82
C ALA A 102 -30.79 -23.66 25.53
N THR A 103 -31.12 -24.93 25.63
CA THR A 103 -31.11 -25.91 24.52
C THR A 103 -32.20 -25.64 23.47
N ASP A 104 -33.30 -25.00 23.86
CA ASP A 104 -34.45 -24.73 22.97
C ASP A 104 -34.41 -23.33 22.36
N ARG A 105 -33.27 -22.64 22.45
CA ARG A 105 -33.14 -21.28 21.91
C ARG A 105 -33.06 -21.34 20.39
N ASN A 106 -33.91 -20.55 19.72
CA ASN A 106 -33.87 -20.41 18.27
C ASN A 106 -32.56 -19.74 17.82
N TRP A 107 -31.85 -20.33 16.86
CA TRP A 107 -30.61 -19.80 16.33
C TRP A 107 -30.86 -18.88 15.13
N ILE A 108 -30.81 -17.57 15.37
CA ILE A 108 -30.94 -16.57 14.31
C ILE A 108 -29.53 -16.06 13.96
N ASN A 109 -28.91 -16.67 12.96
CA ASN A 109 -27.60 -16.24 12.46
C ASN A 109 -27.73 -15.47 11.14
N LEU A 110 -27.68 -14.14 11.21
CA LEU A 110 -27.69 -13.28 10.01
C LEU A 110 -26.38 -13.36 9.22
N GLY A 111 -25.27 -13.69 9.90
CA GLY A 111 -23.93 -13.78 9.32
C GLY A 111 -23.58 -15.15 8.75
N TRP A 112 -24.55 -16.06 8.57
CA TRP A 112 -24.28 -17.45 8.21
C TRP A 112 -23.42 -17.62 6.95
N GLY A 113 -23.62 -16.76 5.93
CA GLY A 113 -22.84 -16.81 4.71
C GLY A 113 -21.37 -16.42 4.93
N THR A 114 -21.11 -15.42 5.76
CA THR A 114 -19.73 -15.05 6.13
C THR A 114 -19.07 -16.11 7.01
N ASP A 115 -19.84 -16.76 7.87
CA ASP A 115 -19.36 -17.86 8.70
C ASP A 115 -18.91 -19.06 7.83
N LEU A 116 -19.65 -19.39 6.77
CA LEU A 116 -19.24 -20.42 5.80
C LEU A 116 -17.96 -20.04 5.04
N ILE A 117 -17.79 -18.77 4.65
CA ILE A 117 -16.56 -18.29 4.02
C ILE A 117 -15.38 -18.43 4.99
N LEU A 118 -15.55 -18.00 6.24
CA LEU A 118 -14.53 -18.13 7.29
C LEU A 118 -14.16 -19.59 7.53
N ALA A 119 -15.15 -20.48 7.62
CA ALA A 119 -14.92 -21.91 7.77
C ALA A 119 -14.19 -22.53 6.57
N SER A 120 -14.53 -22.09 5.35
CA SER A 120 -13.86 -22.54 4.12
C SER A 120 -12.40 -22.12 4.08
N LEU A 121 -12.12 -20.86 4.42
CA LEU A 121 -10.75 -20.34 4.50
C LEU A 121 -9.92 -21.02 5.59
N TYR A 122 -10.57 -21.33 6.72
CA TYR A 122 -9.91 -22.03 7.82
C TYR A 122 -9.61 -23.49 7.48
N ALA A 123 -10.33 -24.11 6.55
CA ALA A 123 -10.04 -25.47 6.09
C ALA A 123 -8.81 -25.57 5.15
N LEU A 124 -8.29 -24.44 4.66
CA LEU A 124 -7.14 -24.41 3.76
C LEU A 124 -5.81 -24.56 4.52
N PRO A 125 -4.79 -25.20 3.92
CA PRO A 125 -3.45 -25.21 4.48
C PRO A 125 -2.90 -23.78 4.55
N GLY A 126 -2.38 -23.39 5.73
CA GLY A 126 -1.96 -22.00 5.96
C GLY A 126 -3.11 -21.05 6.36
N GLN A 127 -4.14 -21.59 7.03
CA GLN A 127 -5.34 -20.89 7.51
C GLN A 127 -5.09 -19.47 8.08
N ASP A 128 -4.02 -19.27 8.86
CA ASP A 128 -3.71 -17.98 9.49
C ASP A 128 -3.38 -16.91 8.44
N ILE A 129 -2.66 -17.31 7.39
CA ILE A 129 -2.32 -16.45 6.26
C ILE A 129 -3.58 -16.20 5.41
N CYS A 130 -4.38 -17.23 5.14
CA CYS A 130 -5.60 -17.10 4.35
C CYS A 130 -6.60 -16.11 4.97
N LEU A 131 -6.81 -16.18 6.28
CA LEU A 131 -7.71 -15.26 6.99
C LEU A 131 -7.19 -13.82 6.96
N THR A 132 -5.87 -13.64 7.14
CA THR A 132 -5.23 -12.32 7.09
C THR A 132 -5.33 -11.71 5.70
N LEU A 133 -5.04 -12.50 4.65
CA LEU A 133 -5.15 -12.06 3.26
C LEU A 133 -6.59 -11.72 2.88
N PHE A 134 -7.56 -12.46 3.40
CA PHE A 134 -8.97 -12.16 3.17
C PHE A 134 -9.40 -10.84 3.84
N ALA A 135 -8.96 -10.60 5.08
CA ALA A 135 -9.21 -9.32 5.74
C ALA A 135 -8.59 -8.16 4.95
N ALA A 136 -7.34 -8.31 4.50
CA ALA A 136 -6.65 -7.34 3.67
C ALA A 136 -7.35 -7.11 2.32
N ALA A 137 -7.82 -8.17 1.67
CA ALA A 137 -8.56 -8.09 0.41
C ALA A 137 -9.91 -7.37 0.61
N MET A 138 -10.63 -7.64 1.70
CA MET A 138 -11.88 -6.95 2.01
C MET A 138 -11.65 -5.46 2.31
N ALA A 139 -10.60 -5.12 3.06
CA ALA A 139 -10.22 -3.72 3.33
C ALA A 139 -9.88 -2.98 2.01
N GLY A 140 -9.01 -3.57 1.19
CA GLY A 140 -8.66 -3.03 -0.13
C GLY A 140 -9.87 -2.89 -1.06
N LEU A 141 -10.76 -3.90 -1.08
CA LEU A 141 -11.98 -3.86 -1.87
C LEU A 141 -12.92 -2.74 -1.43
N THR A 142 -13.12 -2.55 -0.12
CA THR A 142 -14.00 -1.49 0.40
C THR A 142 -13.53 -0.09 0.00
N LEU A 143 -12.23 0.19 0.16
CA LEU A 143 -11.68 1.48 -0.27
C LEU A 143 -11.57 1.59 -1.79
N GLY A 144 -11.27 0.50 -2.50
CA GLY A 144 -11.26 0.47 -3.95
C GLY A 144 -12.63 0.81 -4.54
N LEU A 145 -13.71 0.26 -3.96
CA LEU A 145 -15.08 0.62 -4.32
C LEU A 145 -15.37 2.08 -3.99
N LEU A 146 -14.93 2.58 -2.84
CA LEU A 146 -15.12 3.99 -2.47
C LEU A 146 -14.43 4.94 -3.46
N VAL A 147 -13.20 4.61 -3.87
CA VAL A 147 -12.46 5.33 -4.91
C VAL A 147 -13.21 5.33 -6.25
N HIS A 148 -13.84 4.22 -6.62
CA HIS A 148 -14.57 4.10 -7.89
C HIS A 148 -15.98 4.71 -7.87
N ILE A 149 -16.63 4.80 -6.71
CA ILE A 149 -17.95 5.45 -6.56
C ILE A 149 -17.80 6.99 -6.50
N SER A 150 -16.60 7.49 -6.23
CA SER A 150 -16.29 8.92 -6.24
C SER A 150 -16.48 9.48 -7.66
N ARG A 151 -17.43 10.43 -7.79
CA ARG A 151 -17.97 10.88 -9.08
C ARG A 151 -16.93 11.62 -9.94
N PRO A 152 -16.99 11.48 -11.28
CA PRO A 152 -16.30 12.38 -12.19
C PRO A 152 -16.82 13.82 -12.00
N GLY A 153 -15.92 14.78 -11.86
CA GLY A 153 -16.24 16.21 -11.70
C GLY A 153 -16.29 16.75 -10.27
N LEU A 154 -15.90 15.97 -9.25
CA LEU A 154 -15.59 16.51 -7.93
C LEU A 154 -14.25 17.26 -7.97
N PRO A 155 -14.08 18.30 -7.14
CA PRO A 155 -12.84 19.04 -7.10
C PRO A 155 -11.68 18.10 -6.76
N SER A 156 -10.71 18.00 -7.66
CA SER A 156 -9.40 17.43 -7.35
C SER A 156 -8.76 18.23 -6.22
N TRP A 157 -7.74 17.68 -5.57
CA TRP A 157 -6.96 18.41 -4.56
C TRP A 157 -6.52 19.82 -5.04
N TRP A 158 -6.35 20.00 -6.35
CA TRP A 158 -6.08 21.30 -7.00
C TRP A 158 -7.25 22.29 -6.99
N THR A 159 -8.48 21.85 -7.28
CA THR A 159 -9.67 22.72 -7.21
C THR A 159 -10.02 23.12 -5.77
N SER A 160 -9.46 22.43 -4.76
CA SER A 160 -9.52 22.86 -3.35
C SER A 160 -8.39 23.82 -2.95
N VAL A 161 -7.28 23.89 -3.70
CA VAL A 161 -6.16 24.82 -3.47
C VAL A 161 -6.40 26.17 -4.15
N LEU A 162 -7.14 26.17 -5.25
CA LEU A 162 -7.56 27.38 -5.98
C LEU A 162 -8.92 27.96 -5.52
N ALA A 163 -9.60 27.33 -4.56
CA ALA A 163 -10.87 27.81 -3.98
C ALA A 163 -10.65 28.89 -2.91
#